data_AF-B7KAE9-F1
#
_entry.id   AF-B7KAE9-F1
#
_cell.length_a   1.000
_cell.length_b   1.000
_cell.length_c   1.000
_cell.angle_alpha   90.00
_cell.angle_beta   90.00
_cell.angle_gamma   90.00
#
_symmetry.space_group_name_H-M   'P 1'
#
loop_
_entity.id
_entity.type
_entity.pdbx_description
1 polymer ?
#
loop_
_entity_poly.entity_id
_entity_poly.type
_entity_poly.pdbx_seq_one_letter_code
_entity_poly.pdbx_strand_id
1 'polypeptide(L)' 'MERKKIIAIITGAISVLIALAYLILVFLLDSRGEMLPAPISDLSLIIFLLS' A
#
# COMPACT_ATOMS: atom_id res chain seq x y z
N MET A 1 4.53 11.61 -39.60
CA MET A 1 3.84 11.16 -38.37
C MET A 1 3.23 12.38 -37.72
N GLU A 2 1.90 12.45 -37.68
CA GLU A 2 1.19 13.62 -37.13
C GLU A 2 1.66 13.92 -35.70
N ARG A 3 2.04 15.17 -35.42
CA ARG A 3 2.54 15.63 -34.10
C ARG A 3 1.66 15.17 -32.93
N LYS A 4 0.35 15.11 -33.16
CA LYS A 4 -0.67 14.63 -32.21
C LYS A 4 -0.43 13.18 -31.78
N LYS A 5 -0.03 12.31 -32.70
CA LYS A 5 0.23 10.89 -32.43
C LYS A 5 1.45 10.70 -31.54
N ILE A 6 2.50 11.48 -31.76
CA ILE A 6 3.73 11.44 -30.96
C ILE A 6 3.43 11.88 -29.52
N ILE A 7 2.69 12.99 -29.36
CA ILE A 7 2.28 13.48 -28.05
C ILE A 7 1.44 12.43 -27.30
N ALA A 8 0.46 11.81 -27.97
CA ALA A 8 -0.37 10.77 -27.35
C ALA A 8 0.46 9.57 -26.84
N ILE A 9 1.44 9.13 -27.62
CA ILE A 9 2.34 8.03 -27.23
C ILE A 9 3.19 8.44 -26.03
N ILE A 10 3.77 9.64 -26.04
CA ILE A 10 4.61 10.12 -24.94
C ILE A 10 3.80 10.26 -23.65
N THR A 11 2.60 10.85 -23.71
CA THR A 11 1.72 10.98 -22.55
C THR A 11 1.30 9.61 -22.01
N GLY A 12 0.97 8.66 -22.88
CA GLY A 12 0.68 7.28 -22.48
C GLY A 12 1.87 6.61 -21.79
N ALA A 13 3.07 6.75 -22.35
CA ALA A 13 4.29 6.19 -21.77
C ALA A 13 4.61 6.79 -20.39
N ILE A 14 4.46 8.11 -20.23
CA ILE A 14 4.63 8.80 -18.94
C ILE A 14 3.61 8.29 -17.91
N SER A 15 2.34 8.13 -18.32
CA SER A 15 1.30 7.61 -17.43
C SER A 15 1.61 6.21 -16.91
N VAL A 16 2.07 5.31 -17.79
CA VAL A 16 2.48 3.95 -17.41
C VAL A 16 3.69 3.98 -16.47
N LEU A 17 4.69 4.82 -16.76
CA LEU A 17 5.88 4.95 -15.91
C LEU A 17 5.51 5.43 -14.50
N ILE A 18 4.65 6.45 -14.39
CA ILE A 18 4.16 6.95 -13.10
C ILE A 18 3.37 5.86 -12.36
N ALA A 19 2.51 5.11 -13.05
CA ALA A 19 1.75 4.01 -12.44
C ALA A 19 2.66 2.92 -11.87
N LEU A 20 3.72 2.54 -12.61
CA LEU A 20 4.71 1.58 -12.15
C LEU A 20 5.50 2.11 -10.94
N ALA A 21 5.92 3.39 -10.97
CA ALA A 21 6.61 4.02 -9.85
C ALA A 21 5.72 4.04 -8.59
N TYR A 22 4.44 4.35 -8.75
CA TYR A 22 3.48 4.31 -7.65
C TYR A 22 3.31 2.90 -7.08
N LEU A 23 3.20 1.88 -7.94
CA LEU A 23 3.08 0.50 -7.50
C LEU A 23 4.31 0.05 -6.68
N ILE A 24 5.51 0.39 -7.15
CA ILE A 24 6.76 0.10 -6.43
C ILE A 24 6.80 0.83 -5.09
N LEU A 25 6.37 2.10 -5.06
CA LEU A 25 6.30 2.88 -3.82
C LEU A 25 5.34 2.21 -2.82
N VAL A 26 4.13 1.88 -3.23
CA VAL A 26 3.15 1.21 -2.36
C VAL A 26 3.69 -0.13 -1.89
N PHE A 27 4.33 -0.90 -2.76
CA PHE A 27 4.94 -2.17 -2.41
C PHE A 27 6.01 -2.01 -1.30
N LEU A 28 6.88 -1.00 -1.41
CA LEU A 28 7.86 -0.68 -0.37
C LEU A 28 7.22 -0.16 0.92
N LEU A 29 6.10 0.56 0.82
CA LEU A 29 5.37 1.02 1.99
C LEU A 29 4.52 -0.09 2.63
N ASP A 30 4.14 -1.12 1.90
CA ASP A 30 3.37 -2.25 2.43
C ASP A 30 4.29 -3.28 3.11
N SER A 31 5.60 -3.27 2.79
CA SER A 31 6.60 -4.13 3.42
C SER A 31 6.92 -3.78 4.90
N ARG A 32 5.96 -3.19 5.64
CA ARG A 32 6.05 -2.80 7.06
C ARG A 32 6.08 -3.99 8.03
N GLY A 33 6.05 -5.22 7.54
CA GLY A 33 6.01 -6.43 8.35
C GLY A 33 4.58 -6.88 8.63
N GLU A 34 4.45 -8.00 9.34
CA GLU A 34 3.14 -8.58 9.63
C GLU A 34 2.29 -7.63 10.47
N MET A 35 1.04 -7.43 10.05
CA MET A 35 0.03 -6.81 10.89
C MET A 35 -0.21 -7.75 12.08
N LEU A 36 0.44 -7.46 13.21
CA LEU A 36 0.17 -8.19 14.43
C LEU A 36 -1.29 -7.96 14.82
N PRO A 37 -2.04 -9.02 15.18
CA PRO A 37 -3.39 -8.85 15.68
C PRO A 37 -3.35 -7.92 16.90
N ALA A 38 -4.39 -7.11 17.07
CA ALA A 38 -4.52 -6.29 18.26
C ALA A 38 -4.36 -7.19 19.50
N PRO A 39 -3.61 -6.75 20.52
CA PRO A 39 -3.46 -7.55 21.74
C PRO A 39 -4.84 -7.94 22.26
N ILE A 40 -5.09 -9.25 22.35
CA ILE A 40 -6.18 -9.76 23.16
C ILE A 40 -5.80 -9.44 24.60
N SER A 41 -6.39 -8.37 25.13
CA SER A 41 -6.22 -8.01 26.53
C SER A 41 -6.62 -9.21 27.38
N ASP A 42 -5.67 -9.74 28.13
CA ASP A 42 -5.87 -10.87 29.02
C ASP A 42 -6.81 -10.45 30.15
N LEU A 43 -8.11 -10.71 29.97
CA LEU A 43 -9.15 -10.40 30.95
C LEU A 43 -9.10 -11.29 32.19
N SER A 44 -8.16 -12.25 32.25
CA SER A 44 -7.99 -13.16 33.38
C SER A 44 -7.74 -12.43 34.70
N LEU A 45 -6.97 -11.33 34.69
CA LEU A 45 -6.71 -10.52 35.89
C LEU A 45 -8.00 -9.87 36.42
N ILE A 46 -8.86 -9.38 35.52
CA ILE A 46 -10.13 -8.75 35.89
C ILE A 46 -11.10 -9.80 36.44
N ILE A 47 -11.16 -10.97 35.81
CA ILE A 47 -12.02 -12.08 36.24
C ILE A 47 -11.57 -12.63 37.61
N PHE A 48 -10.26 -12.78 37.84
CA PHE A 48 -9.70 -13.25 39.12
C PHE A 48 -10.00 -12.29 40.28
N LEU A 49 -10.03 -10.98 40.03
CA LEU A 49 -10.37 -9.98 41.05
C LEU A 49 -11.88 -9.91 41.35
N LEU A 50 -12.72 -10.44 40.46
CA LEU A 50 -14.18 -10.42 40.58
C LEU A 50 -14.77 -11.76 41.08
N SER A 51 -13.98 -12.84 41.14
CA SER A 51 -14.35 -14.16 41.66
C SER A 51 -13.98 -14.33 43.13
#